data_AF-A0A351WEC8-F1
#
_entry.id   AF-A0A351WEC8-F1
#
_cell.length_a   1.000
_cell.length_b   1.000
_cell.length_c   1.000
_cell.angle_alpha   90.00
_cell.angle_beta   90.00
_cell.angle_gamma   90.00
#
_symmetry.space_group_name_H-M   'P 1'
#
loop_
_entity.id
_entity.type
_entity.pdbx_description
1 polymer ?
#
loop_
_entity_poly.entity_id
_entity_poly.type
_entity_poly.pdbx_seq_one_letter_code
_entity_poly.pdbx_strand_id
1 'polypeptide(L)'
;MQHPKALAWEASLKTAFDRIDDFLERKYGGQYPLHPARSARGGTSNPEQDGLFNVGAAFSAGYGSRHGPGYIVDVRMATPVSVPAPVRLQIEEEVVELLRKELPLVLPGHRLYVERDGPIFKIFGDLSLGKA
;
A
#
# COMPACT_ATOMS: atom_id res chain seq x y z
N MET A 1 -19.44 14.65 -0.22
CA MET A 1 -18.98 14.63 1.18
C MET A 1 -18.53 13.22 1.50
N GLN A 2 -17.27 13.04 1.89
CA GLN A 2 -16.79 11.75 2.40
C GLN A 2 -17.33 11.54 3.81
N HIS A 3 -17.80 10.33 4.11
CA HIS A 3 -18.35 9.99 5.42
C HIS A 3 -17.20 9.89 6.46
N PRO A 4 -17.33 10.43 7.70
CA PRO A 4 -16.24 10.45 8.68
C PRO A 4 -15.62 9.08 8.98
N LYS A 5 -16.43 8.01 9.00
CA LYS A 5 -15.93 6.64 9.20
C LYS A 5 -15.07 6.14 8.04
N ALA A 6 -15.35 6.58 6.81
CA ALA A 6 -14.53 6.24 5.65
C ALA A 6 -13.17 6.96 5.71
N LEU A 7 -13.15 8.23 6.14
CA LEU A 7 -11.90 8.96 6.37
C LEU A 7 -11.04 8.31 7.45
N ALA A 8 -11.66 7.89 8.56
CA ALA A 8 -10.94 7.18 9.62
C ALA A 8 -10.37 5.83 9.13
N TRP A 9 -11.15 5.08 8.35
CA TRP A 9 -10.70 3.86 7.71
C TRP A 9 -9.49 4.09 6.78
N GLU A 10 -9.58 5.08 5.90
CA GLU A 10 -8.49 5.46 5.00
C GLU A 10 -7.24 5.90 5.77
N ALA A 11 -7.38 6.64 6.87
CA ALA A 11 -6.27 7.02 7.74
C ALA A 11 -5.61 5.81 8.43
N SER A 12 -6.39 4.82 8.86
CA SER A 12 -5.86 3.55 9.38
C SER A 12 -5.06 2.78 8.33
N LEU A 13 -5.58 2.67 7.11
CA LEU A 13 -4.85 2.05 6.00
C LEU A 13 -3.56 2.82 5.68
N LYS A 14 -3.63 4.15 5.63
CA LYS A 14 -2.47 5.01 5.42
C LYS A 14 -1.38 4.76 6.46
N THR A 15 -1.76 4.56 7.72
CA THR A 15 -0.80 4.24 8.79
C THR A 15 -0.04 2.94 8.50
N ALA A 16 -0.71 1.90 7.99
CA ALA A 16 -0.04 0.67 7.58
C ALA A 16 0.89 0.91 6.37
N PHE A 17 0.42 1.65 5.37
CA PHE A 17 1.21 1.96 4.18
C PHE A 17 2.47 2.77 4.52
N ASP A 18 2.37 3.83 5.33
CA ASP A 18 3.51 4.65 5.74
C ASP A 18 4.58 3.81 6.47
N ARG A 19 4.17 2.85 7.31
CA ARG A 19 5.09 1.91 7.99
C ARG A 19 5.79 0.96 7.03
N ILE A 20 5.09 0.53 5.98
CA ILE A 20 5.66 -0.34 4.95
C ILE A 20 6.63 0.46 4.08
N ASP A 21 6.28 1.70 3.69
CA ASP A 21 7.18 2.61 2.99
C ASP A 21 8.46 2.83 3.79
N ASP A 22 8.36 3.12 5.09
CA ASP A 22 9.50 3.21 6.01
C ASP A 22 10.41 1.99 5.96
N PHE A 23 9.81 0.80 5.92
CA PHE A 23 10.56 -0.44 5.85
C PHE A 23 11.27 -0.61 4.49
N LEU A 24 10.55 -0.38 3.39
CA LEU A 24 11.11 -0.50 2.03
C LEU A 24 12.23 0.52 1.79
N GLU A 25 12.08 1.74 2.28
CA GLU A 25 13.07 2.81 2.16
C GLU A 25 14.37 2.45 2.87
N ARG A 26 14.28 1.92 4.10
CA ARG A 26 15.46 1.44 4.83
C ARG A 26 16.15 0.29 4.10
N LYS A 27 15.40 -0.59 3.45
CA LYS A 27 15.93 -1.79 2.81
C LYS A 27 16.48 -1.55 1.40
N TYR A 28 15.78 -0.75 0.60
CA TYR A 28 16.01 -0.59 -0.84
C TYR A 28 16.30 0.86 -1.28
N GLY A 29 16.07 1.87 -0.42
CA GLY A 29 16.12 3.29 -0.79
C GLY A 29 17.44 3.76 -1.41
N GLY A 30 18.56 3.11 -1.08
CA GLY A 30 19.89 3.41 -1.65
C GLY A 30 20.26 2.58 -2.89
N GLN A 31 19.43 1.62 -3.31
CA GLN A 31 19.76 0.69 -4.40
C GLN A 31 19.42 1.25 -5.78
N TYR A 32 18.54 2.26 -5.84
CA TYR A 32 18.10 2.89 -7.08
C TYR A 32 18.21 4.41 -6.98
N PRO A 33 18.55 5.11 -8.07
CA PRO A 33 18.55 6.56 -8.08
C PRO A 33 17.14 7.09 -7.92
N LEU A 34 16.98 8.08 -7.05
CA LEU A 34 15.74 8.80 -6.87
C LEU A 34 15.46 9.68 -8.09
N HIS A 35 14.21 9.77 -8.52
CA HIS A 35 13.81 10.66 -9.61
C HIS A 35 14.12 12.13 -9.25
N PRO A 36 14.68 12.95 -10.15
CA PRO A 36 15.13 14.32 -9.81
C PRO A 36 14.03 15.24 -9.26
N ALA A 37 12.78 15.04 -9.68
CA ALA A 37 11.62 15.79 -9.20
C ALA A 37 11.04 15.27 -7.86
N ARG A 38 11.65 14.25 -7.26
CA ARG A 38 11.20 13.64 -6.00
C ARG A 38 12.12 14.07 -4.87
N SER A 39 11.54 14.59 -3.78
CA SER A 39 12.30 14.96 -2.59
C SER A 39 12.91 13.73 -1.93
N ALA A 40 14.11 13.88 -1.35
CA ALA A 40 14.70 12.85 -0.51
C ALA A 40 13.80 12.54 0.69
N ARG A 41 13.90 11.32 1.22
CA ARG A 41 13.07 10.85 2.33
C ARG A 41 13.04 11.83 3.51
N GLY A 42 11.84 12.22 3.95
CA GLY A 42 11.64 13.22 5.01
C GLY A 42 11.78 14.68 4.55
N GLY A 43 11.92 14.91 3.24
CA GLY A 43 12.00 16.24 2.64
C GLY A 43 10.64 16.93 2.47
N THR A 44 9.53 16.24 2.75
CA THR A 44 8.18 16.81 2.69
C THR A 44 7.37 16.47 3.93
N SER A 45 6.25 17.16 4.14
CA SER A 45 5.31 16.84 5.22
C SER A 45 4.41 15.65 4.90
N ASN A 46 4.40 15.18 3.64
CA ASN A 46 3.64 13.99 3.25
C ASN A 46 4.60 12.91 2.75
N PRO A 47 4.81 11.81 3.51
CA PRO A 47 5.69 10.70 3.09
C PRO A 47 5.40 10.16 1.68
N GLU A 48 4.16 10.23 1.22
CA GLU A 48 3.77 9.83 -0.14
C GLU A 48 4.42 10.68 -1.25
N GLN A 49 4.99 11.85 -0.90
CA GLN A 49 5.62 12.82 -1.80
C GLN A 49 7.15 12.84 -1.71
N ASP A 50 7.77 12.05 -0.83
CA ASP A 50 9.23 11.93 -0.74
C ASP A 50 9.72 10.48 -0.73
N GLY A 51 11.02 10.29 -0.88
CA GLY A 51 11.62 8.95 -0.92
C GLY A 51 11.39 8.18 -2.22
N LEU A 52 12.03 7.02 -2.31
CA LEU A 52 11.95 6.09 -3.41
C LEU A 52 10.61 5.36 -3.49
N PHE A 53 9.94 5.07 -2.37
CA PHE A 53 8.74 4.25 -2.34
C PHE A 53 7.47 5.06 -2.04
N ASN A 54 6.36 4.54 -2.56
CA ASN A 54 5.02 4.90 -2.12
C ASN A 54 4.15 3.63 -2.26
N VAL A 55 3.71 3.11 -1.12
CA VAL A 55 2.74 2.03 -1.03
C VAL A 55 1.37 2.65 -0.79
N GLY A 56 0.38 2.18 -1.53
CA GLY A 56 -0.99 2.63 -1.36
C GLY A 56 -1.98 1.58 -1.81
N ALA A 57 -3.25 1.96 -1.84
CA ALA A 57 -4.27 1.13 -2.44
C ALA A 57 -5.44 1.95 -2.98
N ALA A 58 -6.10 1.42 -4.01
CA ALA A 58 -7.28 2.02 -4.61
C ALA A 58 -8.49 1.10 -4.44
N PHE A 59 -9.61 1.65 -3.96
CA PHE A 59 -10.85 0.88 -3.86
C PHE A 59 -11.36 0.45 -5.25
N SER A 60 -11.82 -0.79 -5.34
CA SER A 60 -12.45 -1.38 -6.50
C SER A 60 -13.75 -2.08 -6.09
N ALA A 61 -14.80 -1.86 -6.87
CA ALA A 61 -16.07 -2.58 -6.72
C ALA A 61 -15.95 -4.08 -7.04
N GLY A 62 -14.84 -4.53 -7.63
CA GLY A 62 -14.54 -5.95 -7.79
C GLY A 62 -15.15 -6.64 -9.01
N TYR A 63 -15.62 -5.90 -10.02
CA TYR A 63 -16.06 -6.52 -11.28
C TYR A 63 -14.91 -7.32 -11.92
N GLY A 64 -15.12 -8.61 -12.16
CA GLY A 64 -14.10 -9.54 -12.68
C GLY A 64 -13.06 -10.02 -11.66
N SER A 65 -13.20 -9.62 -10.39
CA SER A 65 -12.36 -10.10 -9.29
C SER A 65 -12.80 -11.48 -8.82
N ARG A 66 -11.84 -12.33 -8.43
CA ARG A 66 -12.16 -13.60 -7.74
C ARG A 66 -12.64 -13.38 -6.31
N HIS A 67 -12.33 -12.23 -5.72
CA HIS A 67 -12.53 -11.90 -4.31
C HIS A 67 -13.60 -10.83 -4.07
N GLY A 68 -14.16 -10.24 -5.15
CA GLY A 68 -15.16 -9.19 -5.07
C GLY A 68 -14.59 -7.81 -4.71
N PRO A 69 -15.37 -6.95 -4.02
CA PRO A 69 -14.94 -5.61 -3.63
C PRO A 69 -13.69 -5.65 -2.74
N GLY A 70 -12.85 -4.62 -2.87
CA GLY A 70 -11.60 -4.55 -2.11
C GLY A 70 -10.70 -3.42 -2.56
N TYR A 71 -9.54 -3.32 -1.93
CA TYR A 71 -8.51 -2.35 -2.26
C TYR A 71 -7.40 -3.03 -3.05
N ILE A 72 -7.15 -2.54 -4.27
CA ILE A 72 -6.04 -2.99 -5.10
C ILE A 72 -4.77 -2.36 -4.55
N VAL A 73 -3.79 -3.18 -4.15
CA VAL A 73 -2.51 -2.71 -3.62
C VAL A 73 -1.66 -2.19 -4.77
N ASP A 74 -1.07 -1.01 -4.57
CA ASP A 74 -0.18 -0.35 -5.53
C ASP A 74 1.15 -0.05 -4.83
N VAL A 75 2.26 -0.42 -5.48
CA VAL A 75 3.62 -0.19 -4.98
C VAL A 75 4.38 0.59 -6.05
N ARG A 76 4.61 1.87 -5.79
CA ARG A 76 5.30 2.75 -6.71
C ARG A 76 6.74 2.96 -6.28
N MET A 77 7.63 2.98 -7.27
CA MET A 77 9.02 3.37 -7.10
C MET A 77 9.30 4.64 -7.90
N ALA A 78 9.71 5.71 -7.23
CA ALA A 78 10.04 7.00 -7.82
C ALA A 78 11.48 7.01 -8.36
N THR A 79 11.74 6.18 -9.37
CA THR A 79 13.05 6.05 -10.00
C THR A 79 12.95 6.14 -11.54
N PRO A 80 13.91 6.79 -12.22
CA PRO A 80 13.89 6.88 -13.68
C PRO A 80 14.41 5.61 -14.37
N VAL A 81 15.03 4.69 -13.62
CA VAL A 81 15.59 3.46 -14.19
C VAL A 81 14.57 2.33 -14.17
N SER A 82 14.66 1.44 -15.16
CA SER A 82 13.81 0.25 -15.20
C SER A 82 14.21 -0.71 -14.08
N VAL A 83 13.26 -1.00 -13.18
CA VAL A 83 13.44 -2.01 -12.12
C VAL A 83 13.15 -3.40 -12.72
N PRO A 84 14.07 -4.37 -12.63
CA PRO A 84 13.85 -5.71 -13.16
C PRO A 84 12.59 -6.37 -12.58
N ALA A 85 11.84 -7.09 -13.42
CA ALA A 85 10.60 -7.75 -13.01
C ALA A 85 10.74 -8.68 -11.79
N PRO A 86 11.81 -9.50 -11.65
CA PRO A 86 12.00 -10.31 -10.45
C PRO A 86 12.15 -9.49 -9.16
N VAL A 87 12.79 -8.32 -9.25
CA VAL A 87 12.97 -7.41 -8.11
C VAL A 87 11.64 -6.75 -7.74
N ARG A 88 10.87 -6.31 -8.74
CA ARG A 88 9.52 -5.79 -8.51
C ARG A 88 8.63 -6.81 -7.80
N LEU A 89 8.62 -8.05 -8.29
CA LEU A 89 7.84 -9.13 -7.68
C LEU A 89 8.28 -9.39 -6.23
N GLN A 90 9.58 -9.41 -5.97
CA GLN A 90 10.11 -9.56 -4.61
C GLN A 90 9.63 -8.44 -3.68
N ILE A 91 9.64 -7.19 -4.15
CA ILE A 91 9.16 -6.04 -3.38
C ILE A 91 7.65 -6.16 -3.12
N GLU A 92 6.86 -6.50 -4.14
CA GLU A 92 5.41 -6.68 -4.02
C GLU A 92 5.05 -7.80 -3.03
N GLU A 93 5.74 -8.94 -3.10
CA GLU A 93 5.55 -10.06 -2.15
C GLU A 93 5.89 -9.65 -0.71
N GLU A 94 6.95 -8.87 -0.53
CA GLU A 94 7.33 -8.36 0.80
C GLU A 94 6.30 -7.36 1.34
N VAL A 95 5.75 -6.49 0.48
CA VAL A 95 4.63 -5.61 0.84
C VAL A 95 3.42 -6.42 1.29
N VAL A 96 3.08 -7.48 0.57
CA VAL A 96 1.95 -8.36 0.94
C VAL A 96 2.17 -9.01 2.30
N GLU A 97 3.37 -9.52 2.57
CA GLU A 97 3.72 -10.11 3.86
C GLU A 97 3.66 -9.10 5.01
N LEU A 98 4.06 -7.85 4.76
CA LEU A 98 3.95 -6.78 5.75
C LEU A 98 2.49 -6.34 5.95
N LEU A 99 1.70 -6.20 4.88
CA LEU A 99 0.28 -5.88 4.98
C LEU A 99 -0.48 -6.92 5.80
N ARG A 100 -0.19 -8.22 5.61
CA ARG A 100 -0.78 -9.30 6.41
C ARG A 100 -0.52 -9.14 7.91
N LYS A 101 0.59 -8.51 8.30
CA LYS A 101 0.95 -8.23 9.70
C LYS A 101 0.36 -6.91 10.19
N GLU A 102 0.36 -5.87 9.36
CA GLU A 102 -0.09 -4.52 9.73
C GLU A 102 -1.61 -4.39 9.78
N LEU A 103 -2.37 -5.01 8.86
CA LEU A 103 -3.82 -4.84 8.77
C LEU A 103 -4.57 -5.17 10.07
N PRO A 104 -4.28 -6.29 10.77
CA PRO A 104 -4.90 -6.57 12.06
C PRO A 104 -4.58 -5.55 13.17
N LEU A 105 -3.46 -4.82 13.04
CA LEU A 105 -3.03 -3.81 14.01
C LEU A 105 -3.74 -2.47 13.80
N VAL A 106 -3.91 -2.06 12.54
CA VAL A 106 -4.52 -0.76 12.19
C VAL A 106 -6.05 -0.81 12.06
N LEU A 107 -6.61 -1.98 11.78
CA LEU A 107 -8.04 -2.23 11.63
C LEU A 107 -8.45 -3.44 12.49
N PRO A 108 -8.32 -3.36 13.82
CA PRO A 108 -8.65 -4.46 14.71
C PRO A 108 -10.15 -4.80 14.62
N GLY A 109 -10.45 -6.10 14.62
CA GLY A 109 -11.83 -6.61 14.53
C GLY A 109 -12.34 -6.78 13.10
N HIS A 110 -11.66 -6.23 12.10
CA HIS A 110 -11.96 -6.49 10.69
C HIS A 110 -11.21 -7.72 10.20
N ARG A 111 -11.95 -8.66 9.59
CA ARG A 111 -11.35 -9.85 8.99
C ARG A 111 -10.94 -9.55 7.55
N LEU A 112 -9.74 -8.98 7.41
CA LEU A 112 -9.14 -8.61 6.13
C LEU A 112 -8.08 -9.62 5.69
N TYR A 113 -7.95 -9.78 4.38
CA TYR A 113 -6.98 -10.67 3.74
C TYR A 113 -6.27 -9.92 2.63
N VAL A 114 -5.04 -10.34 2.34
CA VAL A 114 -4.25 -9.85 1.20
C VAL A 114 -3.81 -11.02 0.35
N GLU A 115 -4.33 -11.09 -0.87
CA GLU A 115 -4.02 -12.16 -1.81
C GLU A 115 -3.92 -11.65 -3.25
N ARG A 116 -3.34 -12.49 -4.10
CA ARG A 116 -3.24 -12.24 -5.52
C ARG A 116 -4.61 -12.40 -6.19
N ASP A 117 -4.99 -11.44 -7.02
CA ASP A 117 -6.22 -11.43 -7.80
C ASP A 117 -5.89 -11.13 -9.26
N GLY A 118 -5.56 -12.19 -10.02
CA GLY A 118 -4.98 -12.05 -11.36
C GLY A 118 -3.55 -11.48 -11.29
N PRO A 119 -3.24 -10.39 -12.01
CA PRO A 119 -1.89 -9.80 -12.02
C PRO A 119 -1.61 -8.90 -10.82
N ILE A 120 -2.61 -8.54 -10.03
CA ILE A 120 -2.50 -7.58 -8.91
C ILE A 120 -2.64 -8.27 -7.56
N PHE A 121 -2.28 -7.57 -6.49
CA PHE A 121 -2.64 -7.94 -5.12
C PHE A 121 -3.84 -7.12 -4.64
N LYS A 122 -4.69 -7.74 -3.82
CA LYS A 122 -5.93 -7.15 -3.32
C LYS A 122 -6.09 -7.38 -1.83
N ILE A 123 -6.47 -6.33 -1.12
CA ILE A 123 -7.01 -6.38 0.24
C ILE A 123 -8.53 -6.56 0.13
N PHE A 124 -9.09 -7.59 0.76
CA PHE A 124 -10.52 -7.89 0.71
C PHE A 124 -11.01 -8.53 2.02
N GLY A 125 -12.32 -8.74 2.16
CA GLY A 125 -12.95 -9.34 3.34
C GLY A 125 -13.99 -8.41 3.96
N ASP A 126 -13.94 -8.23 5.28
CA ASP A 126 -14.84 -7.30 5.98
C ASP A 126 -14.42 -5.84 5.78
N LEU A 127 -15.04 -5.18 4.79
CA LEU A 127 -14.84 -3.76 4.47
C LEU A 127 -15.90 -2.87 5.12
N SER A 128 -16.63 -3.37 6.11
CA SER A 128 -17.67 -2.57 6.77
C SER A 128 -17.05 -1.45 7.61
N LEU A 129 -17.70 -0.30 7.66
CA LEU A 129 -17.25 0.85 8.47
C LEU A 129 -17.75 0.77 9.94
N GLY A 130 -18.11 -0.44 10.41
CA GLY A 130 -18.78 -0.67 11.69
C GLY A 130 -20.29 -0.34 11.67
N LYS A 131 -20.96 -0.55 12.80
CA LYS A 131 -22.40 -0.22 12.96
C LYS A 131 -22.61 1.30 12.98
N ALA A 132 -23.75 1.74 12.46
CA ALA A 132 -24.18 3.14 12.41
C ALA A 132 -24.22 3.74 13.82
#